data_AF-A0A6P5ZVG3-F1
#
_entry.id   AF-A0A6P5ZVG3-F1
#
_cell.length_a   1.000
_cell.length_b   1.000
_cell.length_c   1.000
_cell.angle_alpha   90.00
_cell.angle_beta   90.00
_cell.angle_gamma   90.00
#
_symmetry.space_group_name_H-M   'P 1'
#
loop_
_entity.id
_entity.type
_entity.pdbx_description
1 polymer ?
#
loop_
_entity_poly.entity_id
_entity_poly.type
_entity_poly.pdbx_seq_one_letter_code
_entity_poly.pdbx_strand_id
1 'polypeptide(L)'
;MMKKGTRKVGKYEVGRTIGEGTFAKVKFAHNTDTGESVAMKVLAKTTILKHRMVDQEISIMKIVRHPNIVRWNEVLASSTKIYIILEFVSGGELFDKIVHCQRLPENECRRYFQQLIDAVAHCHSKGVYHRDLKPENLLLDSYGNLKVSDFGLSALQQQQQGAGLLHTTSGTPNYVAPELLSNQGFDGAAADVWSCGVILFVIMAGYLPFDEIDLPTLYKKINDAQFSCPFWFSSGPKSLIQKILDPNPITVSIFNLLFSSRFNLFERCH
;
A
#
# COMPACT_ATOMS: atom_id res chain seq x y z
N MET A 1 -31.36 -25.67 -18.40
CA MET A 1 -30.55 -24.46 -18.12
C MET A 1 -29.11 -24.89 -17.87
N MET A 2 -28.22 -24.76 -18.86
CA MET A 2 -26.83 -25.22 -18.73
C MET A 2 -26.06 -24.30 -17.76
N LYS A 3 -25.51 -24.86 -16.67
CA LYS A 3 -24.59 -24.15 -15.76
C LYS A 3 -23.39 -23.66 -16.60
N LYS A 4 -23.17 -22.35 -16.67
CA LYS A 4 -21.91 -21.77 -17.21
C LYS A 4 -20.75 -22.49 -16.53
N GLY A 5 -19.90 -23.16 -17.32
CA GLY A 5 -18.76 -23.92 -16.79
C GLY A 5 -17.92 -23.05 -15.87
N THR A 6 -17.76 -23.48 -14.62
CA THR A 6 -16.99 -22.75 -13.63
C THR A 6 -15.52 -22.80 -14.01
N ARG A 7 -14.95 -21.61 -14.26
CA ARG A 7 -13.57 -21.48 -14.71
C ARG A 7 -12.65 -21.85 -13.55
N LYS A 8 -11.78 -22.85 -13.73
CA LYS A 8 -10.82 -23.28 -12.71
C LYS A 8 -9.38 -22.93 -13.08
N VAL A 9 -8.56 -22.64 -12.09
CA VAL A 9 -7.10 -22.48 -12.19
C VAL A 9 -6.47 -23.30 -11.07
N GLY A 10 -5.86 -24.44 -11.40
CA GLY A 10 -5.48 -25.42 -10.38
C GLY A 10 -6.70 -25.86 -9.56
N LYS A 11 -6.57 -25.84 -8.24
CA LYS A 11 -7.64 -26.12 -7.26
C LYS A 11 -8.58 -24.95 -6.98
N TYR A 12 -8.47 -23.85 -7.72
CA TYR A 12 -9.26 -22.64 -7.45
C TYR A 12 -10.41 -22.50 -8.43
N GLU A 13 -11.63 -22.48 -7.90
CA GLU A 13 -12.82 -22.10 -8.65
C GLU A 13 -12.92 -20.57 -8.73
N VAL A 14 -12.79 -20.02 -9.94
CA VAL A 14 -12.67 -18.58 -10.16
C VAL A 14 -14.05 -17.96 -10.31
N GLY A 15 -14.36 -17.03 -9.41
CA GLY A 15 -15.60 -16.27 -9.39
C GLY A 15 -15.49 -14.89 -10.04
N ARG A 16 -16.22 -13.93 -9.45
CA ARG A 16 -16.35 -12.54 -9.94
C ARG A 16 -15.02 -11.77 -9.83
N THR A 17 -14.87 -10.77 -10.68
CA THR A 17 -13.82 -9.75 -10.51
C THR A 17 -14.16 -8.91 -9.28
N ILE A 18 -13.17 -8.70 -8.41
CA ILE A 18 -13.28 -7.86 -7.21
C ILE A 18 -12.37 -6.64 -7.26
N GLY A 19 -11.44 -6.59 -8.22
CA GLY A 19 -10.62 -5.42 -8.51
C GLY A 19 -10.07 -5.49 -9.92
N GLU A 20 -9.93 -4.35 -10.58
CA GLU A 20 -9.40 -4.24 -11.93
C GLU A 20 -8.47 -3.03 -11.99
N GLY A 21 -7.18 -3.28 -12.17
CA GLY A 21 -6.18 -2.25 -12.41
C GLY A 21 -5.63 -2.35 -13.83
N THR A 22 -4.81 -1.37 -14.21
CA THR A 22 -4.20 -1.27 -15.55
C THR A 22 -3.44 -2.54 -15.97
N PHE A 23 -2.84 -3.24 -15.00
CA PHE A 23 -1.92 -4.35 -15.26
C PHE A 23 -2.30 -5.68 -14.61
N ALA A 24 -3.32 -5.67 -13.75
CA ALA A 24 -3.72 -6.83 -12.99
C ALA A 24 -5.24 -6.87 -12.83
N LYS A 25 -5.80 -8.08 -12.86
CA LYS A 25 -7.20 -8.32 -12.53
C LYS A 25 -7.26 -9.16 -11.27
N VAL A 26 -7.96 -8.68 -10.25
CA VAL A 26 -8.17 -9.41 -9.00
C VAL A 26 -9.55 -10.07 -9.05
N LYS A 27 -9.57 -11.38 -8.82
CA LYS A 27 -10.80 -12.18 -8.82
C LYS A 27 -11.01 -12.84 -7.48
N PHE A 28 -12.25 -12.88 -7.04
CA PHE A 28 -12.64 -13.79 -5.97
C PHE A 28 -12.52 -15.22 -6.48
N ALA A 29 -11.98 -16.12 -5.66
CA ALA A 29 -11.94 -17.54 -5.95
C ALA A 29 -12.13 -18.36 -4.68
N HIS A 30 -12.43 -19.64 -4.85
CA HIS A 30 -12.62 -20.59 -3.77
C HIS A 30 -11.65 -21.75 -3.94
N ASN A 31 -10.93 -22.10 -2.88
CA ASN A 31 -10.11 -23.30 -2.85
C ASN A 31 -11.02 -24.51 -2.74
N THR A 32 -11.05 -25.38 -3.75
CA THR A 32 -11.94 -26.55 -3.78
C THR A 32 -11.54 -27.63 -2.76
N ASP A 33 -10.32 -27.58 -2.25
CA ASP A 33 -9.81 -28.58 -1.32
C ASP A 33 -10.14 -28.21 0.13
N THR A 34 -10.05 -26.92 0.48
CA THR A 34 -10.24 -26.43 1.86
C THR A 34 -11.57 -25.72 2.09
N GLY A 35 -12.26 -25.29 1.04
CA GLY A 35 -13.44 -24.46 1.15
C GLY A 35 -13.15 -22.99 1.49
N GLU A 36 -11.89 -22.57 1.45
CA GLU A 36 -11.51 -21.19 1.82
C GLU A 36 -11.70 -20.22 0.65
N SER A 37 -12.19 -19.02 0.97
CA SER A 37 -12.23 -17.89 0.05
C SER A 37 -10.85 -17.25 -0.10
N VAL A 38 -10.45 -16.95 -1.34
CA VAL A 38 -9.17 -16.33 -1.67
C VAL A 38 -9.35 -15.21 -2.70
N ALA A 39 -8.40 -14.27 -2.71
CA ALA A 39 -8.23 -13.33 -3.80
C ALA A 39 -7.17 -13.86 -4.77
N MET A 40 -7.49 -13.91 -6.06
CA MET A 40 -6.59 -14.34 -7.13
C MET A 40 -6.23 -13.13 -7.98
N LYS A 41 -4.99 -12.65 -7.84
CA LYS A 41 -4.45 -11.58 -8.69
C LYS A 41 -3.83 -12.18 -9.95
N VAL A 42 -4.35 -11.78 -11.10
CA VAL A 42 -3.99 -12.31 -12.42
C VAL A 42 -3.13 -11.30 -13.17
N LEU A 43 -1.90 -11.70 -13.49
CA LEU A 43 -0.88 -10.90 -14.17
C LEU A 43 -0.50 -11.58 -15.50
N ALA A 44 -0.14 -10.80 -16.53
CA ALA A 44 0.40 -11.35 -17.77
C ALA A 44 1.89 -11.72 -17.60
N LYS A 45 2.38 -12.81 -18.19
CA LYS A 45 3.81 -13.18 -18.08
C LYS A 45 4.75 -12.23 -18.80
N THR A 46 4.28 -11.60 -19.89
CA THR A 46 5.04 -10.57 -20.62
C THR A 46 5.44 -9.40 -19.73
N THR A 47 4.73 -9.18 -18.62
CA THR A 47 5.02 -8.19 -17.60
C THR A 47 6.25 -8.52 -16.74
N ILE A 48 6.59 -9.81 -16.56
CA ILE A 48 7.45 -10.28 -15.45
C ILE A 48 8.85 -10.68 -15.92
N LEU A 49 9.03 -10.97 -17.21
CA LEU A 49 10.19 -11.67 -17.77
C LEU A 49 11.53 -10.90 -17.80
N LYS A 50 11.69 -9.78 -17.07
CA LYS A 50 12.85 -8.91 -17.23
C LYS A 50 13.79 -8.75 -16.03
N HIS A 51 13.52 -9.27 -14.81
CA HIS A 51 14.46 -9.04 -13.71
C HIS A 51 14.42 -10.03 -12.54
N ARG A 52 15.61 -10.45 -12.06
CA ARG A 52 15.82 -11.32 -10.89
C ARG A 52 15.32 -10.74 -9.55
N MET A 53 15.19 -9.41 -9.45
CA MET A 53 14.74 -8.73 -8.21
C MET A 53 13.30 -9.07 -7.85
N VAL A 54 12.45 -9.27 -8.86
CA VAL A 54 11.05 -9.64 -8.69
C VAL A 54 10.91 -11.04 -8.09
N ASP A 55 11.74 -11.98 -8.54
CA ASP A 55 11.72 -13.36 -8.04
C ASP A 55 12.12 -13.41 -6.55
N GLN A 56 13.02 -12.52 -6.12
CA GLN A 56 13.42 -12.40 -4.72
C GLN A 56 12.30 -11.84 -3.84
N GLU A 57 11.66 -10.72 -4.22
CA GLU A 57 10.56 -10.15 -3.44
C GLU A 57 9.36 -11.11 -3.38
N ILE A 58 9.00 -11.78 -4.49
CA ILE A 58 7.95 -12.83 -4.49
C ILE A 58 8.30 -13.97 -3.52
N SER A 59 9.56 -14.40 -3.50
CA SER A 59 10.01 -15.48 -2.62
C SER A 59 9.94 -15.09 -1.15
N ILE A 60 10.30 -13.84 -0.82
CA ILE A 60 10.17 -13.29 0.53
C ILE A 60 8.69 -13.18 0.91
N MET A 61 7.84 -12.66 0.03
CA MET A 61 6.41 -12.47 0.34
C MET A 61 5.68 -13.80 0.62
N LYS A 62 6.11 -14.92 0.05
CA LYS A 62 5.58 -16.25 0.38
C LYS A 62 5.78 -16.64 1.85
N ILE A 63 6.88 -16.19 2.47
CA ILE A 63 7.22 -16.51 3.86
C ILE A 63 6.86 -15.40 4.86
N VAL A 64 6.53 -14.19 4.38
CA VAL A 64 6.04 -13.11 5.23
C VAL A 64 4.72 -13.52 5.89
N ARG A 65 4.69 -13.36 7.21
CA ARG A 65 3.53 -13.62 8.07
C ARG A 65 3.43 -12.49 9.09
N HIS A 66 2.40 -11.65 8.91
CA HIS A 66 2.11 -10.52 9.78
C HIS A 66 0.60 -10.32 9.84
N PRO A 67 0.00 -10.04 11.02
CA PRO A 67 -1.45 -9.87 11.14
C PRO A 67 -2.00 -8.78 10.23
N ASN A 68 -1.24 -7.69 10.01
CA ASN A 68 -1.66 -6.54 9.21
C ASN A 68 -1.16 -6.53 7.76
N ILE A 69 -0.68 -7.66 7.23
CA ILE A 69 -0.29 -7.80 5.82
C ILE A 69 -1.15 -8.88 5.17
N VAL A 70 -1.65 -8.63 3.97
CA VAL A 70 -2.40 -9.63 3.19
C VAL A 70 -1.50 -10.83 2.90
N ARG A 71 -1.90 -12.01 3.38
CA ARG A 71 -1.07 -13.21 3.26
C ARG A 71 -0.98 -13.70 1.82
N TRP A 72 0.24 -14.02 1.38
CA TRP A 72 0.45 -14.82 0.18
C TRP A 72 0.31 -16.30 0.51
N ASN A 73 -0.62 -16.96 -0.19
CA ASN A 73 -0.89 -18.38 -0.04
C ASN A 73 0.01 -19.19 -0.99
N GLU A 74 -0.08 -18.91 -2.29
CA GLU A 74 0.71 -19.59 -3.32
C GLU A 74 0.79 -18.77 -4.61
N VAL A 75 1.67 -19.19 -5.52
CA VAL A 75 1.82 -18.59 -6.85
C VAL A 75 1.71 -19.70 -7.89
N LEU A 76 0.77 -19.55 -8.82
CA LEU A 76 0.58 -20.44 -9.96
C LEU A 76 0.99 -19.74 -11.24
N ALA A 77 1.32 -20.51 -12.27
CA ALA A 77 1.68 -19.97 -13.57
C ALA A 77 1.10 -20.83 -14.70
N SER A 78 0.65 -20.18 -15.78
CA SER A 78 0.38 -20.81 -17.07
C SER A 78 1.42 -20.39 -18.11
N SER A 79 1.27 -20.77 -19.37
CA SER A 79 2.16 -20.29 -20.45
C SER A 79 2.15 -18.76 -20.61
N THR A 80 1.03 -18.10 -20.31
CA THR A 80 0.83 -16.66 -20.58
C THR A 80 0.55 -15.81 -19.35
N LYS A 81 0.27 -16.42 -18.18
CA LYS A 81 -0.17 -15.69 -16.98
C LYS A 81 0.50 -16.19 -15.70
N ILE A 82 0.58 -15.29 -14.73
CA ILE A 82 0.93 -15.59 -13.33
C ILE A 82 -0.30 -15.29 -12.48
N TYR A 83 -0.60 -16.18 -11.54
CA TYR A 83 -1.72 -16.07 -10.62
C TYR A 83 -1.16 -16.07 -9.20
N ILE A 84 -1.36 -14.98 -8.48
CA ILE A 84 -0.94 -14.85 -7.09
C ILE A 84 -2.18 -15.06 -6.23
N ILE A 85 -2.14 -16.10 -5.39
CA ILE A 85 -3.23 -16.43 -4.48
C ILE A 85 -2.98 -15.76 -3.14
N LEU A 86 -3.93 -14.92 -2.74
CA LEU A 86 -3.86 -14.06 -1.58
C LEU A 86 -5.01 -14.38 -0.62
N GLU A 87 -4.81 -14.09 0.66
CA GLU A 87 -5.88 -13.98 1.65
C GLU A 87 -7.00 -13.07 1.12
N PHE A 88 -8.25 -13.53 1.23
CA PHE A 88 -9.39 -12.69 0.91
C PHE A 88 -9.78 -11.86 2.15
N VAL A 89 -9.68 -10.54 2.02
CA VAL A 89 -10.05 -9.59 3.07
C VAL A 89 -11.46 -9.06 2.79
N SER A 90 -12.39 -9.26 3.72
CA SER A 90 -13.83 -9.07 3.48
C SER A 90 -14.42 -7.75 3.99
N GLY A 91 -13.68 -6.95 4.75
CA GLY A 91 -14.19 -5.72 5.39
C GLY A 91 -14.09 -4.46 4.53
N GLY A 92 -13.68 -4.58 3.27
CA GLY A 92 -13.58 -3.45 2.33
C GLY A 92 -12.33 -2.61 2.53
N GLU A 93 -12.33 -1.41 1.96
CA GLU A 93 -11.22 -0.46 2.03
C GLU A 93 -11.36 0.43 3.27
N LEU A 94 -10.24 0.76 3.93
CA LEU A 94 -10.23 1.73 5.02
C LEU A 94 -10.75 3.10 4.53
N PHE A 95 -10.53 3.42 3.26
CA PHE A 95 -10.95 4.70 2.69
C PHE A 95 -12.48 4.85 2.60
N ASP A 96 -13.21 3.78 2.34
CA ASP A 96 -14.69 3.80 2.37
C ASP A 96 -15.20 4.27 3.73
N LYS A 97 -14.55 3.84 4.81
CA LYS A 97 -14.85 4.29 6.17
C LYS A 97 -14.58 5.79 6.35
N ILE A 98 -13.50 6.32 5.76
CA ILE A 98 -13.17 7.75 5.83
C ILE A 98 -14.19 8.58 5.06
N VAL A 99 -14.56 8.15 3.85
CA VAL A 99 -15.58 8.82 3.03
C VAL A 99 -16.91 8.90 3.77
N HIS A 100 -17.30 7.83 4.47
CA HIS A 100 -18.52 7.81 5.27
C HIS A 100 -18.45 8.66 6.55
N CYS A 101 -17.32 8.64 7.26
CA CYS A 101 -17.16 9.35 8.53
C CYS A 101 -16.65 10.80 8.40
N GLN A 102 -16.28 11.23 7.18
CA GLN A 102 -15.51 12.45 6.86
C GLN A 102 -14.09 12.47 7.45
N ARG A 103 -13.93 12.12 8.72
CA ARG A 103 -12.63 11.94 9.41
C ARG A 103 -12.76 10.95 10.54
N LEU A 104 -11.66 10.32 10.94
CA LEU A 104 -11.66 9.38 12.05
C LEU A 104 -11.24 10.07 13.37
N PRO A 105 -11.77 9.61 14.53
CA PRO A 105 -11.28 10.05 15.83
C PRO A 105 -9.79 9.74 16.00
N GLU A 106 -9.05 10.61 16.68
CA GLU A 106 -7.59 10.46 16.82
C GLU A 106 -7.16 9.10 17.36
N ASN A 107 -7.91 8.52 18.30
CA ASN A 107 -7.64 7.18 18.84
C ASN A 107 -7.74 6.08 17.77
N GLU A 108 -8.69 6.18 16.84
CA GLU A 108 -8.79 5.24 15.71
C GLU A 108 -7.66 5.48 14.71
N CYS A 109 -7.36 6.74 14.38
CA CYS A 109 -6.24 7.10 13.51
C CYS A 109 -4.93 6.51 14.02
N ARG A 110 -4.69 6.65 15.33
CA ARG A 110 -3.53 6.08 16.02
C ARG A 110 -3.47 4.57 15.87
N ARG A 111 -4.58 3.87 16.13
CA ARG A 111 -4.63 2.40 15.98
C ARG A 111 -4.29 1.96 14.57
N TYR A 112 -4.90 2.57 13.55
CA TYR A 112 -4.61 2.24 12.15
C TYR A 112 -3.18 2.57 11.76
N PHE A 113 -2.67 3.73 12.20
CA PHE A 113 -1.30 4.14 11.91
C PHE A 113 -0.27 3.20 12.57
N GLN A 114 -0.50 2.76 13.81
CA GLN A 114 0.35 1.76 14.47
C GLN A 114 0.38 0.45 13.68
N GLN A 115 -0.78 -0.06 13.24
CA GLN A 115 -0.86 -1.26 12.42
C GLN A 115 -0.15 -1.10 11.06
N LEU A 116 -0.24 0.08 10.46
CA LEU A 116 0.43 0.39 9.19
C LEU A 116 1.94 0.40 9.36
N ILE A 117 2.44 1.14 10.36
CA ILE A 117 3.88 1.27 10.62
C ILE A 117 4.48 -0.10 10.98
N ASP A 118 3.82 -0.90 11.82
CA ASP A 118 4.29 -2.24 12.18
C ASP A 118 4.40 -3.17 10.94
N ALA A 119 3.38 -3.16 10.08
CA ALA A 119 3.40 -3.90 8.82
C ALA A 119 4.54 -3.46 7.88
N VAL A 120 4.71 -2.15 7.70
CA VAL A 120 5.77 -1.57 6.85
C VAL A 120 7.16 -1.92 7.39
N ALA A 121 7.38 -1.75 8.70
CA ALA A 121 8.62 -2.13 9.39
C ALA A 121 8.98 -3.60 9.16
N HIS A 122 7.98 -4.47 9.30
CA HIS A 122 8.15 -5.90 9.16
C HIS A 122 8.63 -6.29 7.75
N CYS A 123 8.12 -5.63 6.71
CA CYS A 123 8.56 -5.84 5.33
C CYS A 123 9.94 -5.23 5.06
N HIS A 124 10.18 -4.00 5.51
CA HIS A 124 11.46 -3.31 5.31
C HIS A 124 12.61 -4.06 5.95
N SER A 125 12.41 -4.66 7.13
CA SER A 125 13.41 -5.51 7.81
C SER A 125 13.85 -6.74 6.98
N LYS A 126 13.07 -7.10 5.95
CA LYS A 126 13.35 -8.21 5.02
C LYS A 126 13.78 -7.72 3.64
N GLY A 127 13.99 -6.41 3.47
CA GLY A 127 14.37 -5.79 2.20
C GLY A 127 13.23 -5.68 1.19
N VAL A 128 11.97 -5.79 1.63
CA VAL A 128 10.79 -5.60 0.78
C VAL A 128 10.18 -4.22 1.06
N TYR A 129 10.02 -3.42 0.02
CA TYR A 129 9.46 -2.07 0.10
C TYR A 129 8.16 -2.01 -0.69
N HIS A 130 7.17 -1.26 -0.21
CA HIS A 130 5.88 -1.18 -0.87
C HIS A 130 5.90 -0.22 -2.05
N ARG A 131 6.52 0.97 -1.98
CA ARG A 131 6.70 1.95 -3.08
C ARG A 131 5.43 2.48 -3.77
N ASP A 132 4.24 2.13 -3.27
CA ASP A 132 2.93 2.53 -3.83
C ASP A 132 1.87 2.47 -2.71
N LEU A 133 2.23 2.91 -1.51
CA LEU A 133 1.28 2.97 -0.39
C LEU A 133 0.26 4.07 -0.67
N LYS A 134 -1.01 3.67 -0.69
CA LYS A 134 -2.17 4.54 -0.97
C LYS A 134 -3.43 3.92 -0.37
N PRO A 135 -4.52 4.67 -0.20
CA PRO A 135 -5.71 4.17 0.49
C PRO A 135 -6.32 2.90 -0.11
N GLU A 136 -6.24 2.73 -1.43
CA GLU A 136 -6.71 1.55 -2.17
C GLU A 136 -5.96 0.27 -1.76
N ASN A 137 -4.77 0.41 -1.17
CA ASN A 137 -3.96 -0.71 -0.65
C ASN A 137 -4.19 -0.98 0.84
N LEU A 138 -5.09 -0.25 1.49
CA LEU A 138 -5.40 -0.38 2.92
C LEU A 138 -6.78 -1.00 3.09
N LEU A 139 -6.82 -2.30 3.34
CA LEU A 139 -8.05 -3.05 3.55
C LEU A 139 -8.37 -3.22 5.03
N LEU A 140 -9.61 -3.58 5.34
CA LEU A 140 -10.06 -3.94 6.68
C LEU A 140 -10.52 -5.40 6.73
N ASP A 141 -10.08 -6.14 7.74
CA ASP A 141 -10.63 -7.48 8.00
C ASP A 141 -12.03 -7.40 8.65
N SER A 142 -12.66 -8.55 8.88
CA SER A 142 -13.99 -8.63 9.51
C SER A 142 -14.05 -8.11 10.95
N TYR A 143 -12.90 -7.91 11.60
CA TYR A 143 -12.77 -7.35 12.94
C TYR A 143 -12.35 -5.86 12.91
N GLY A 144 -12.27 -5.26 11.71
CA GLY A 144 -11.89 -3.87 11.50
C GLY A 144 -10.40 -3.59 11.69
N ASN A 145 -9.53 -4.59 11.61
CA ASN A 145 -8.07 -4.40 11.61
C ASN A 145 -7.55 -4.14 10.20
N LEU A 146 -6.49 -3.33 10.13
CA LEU A 146 -5.80 -3.02 8.88
C LEU A 146 -5.16 -4.28 8.27
N LYS A 147 -5.28 -4.41 6.96
CA LYS A 147 -4.57 -5.37 6.11
C LYS A 147 -3.99 -4.61 4.92
N VAL A 148 -2.67 -4.47 4.89
CA VAL A 148 -1.97 -3.84 3.76
C VAL A 148 -1.81 -4.87 2.64
N SER A 149 -2.34 -4.56 1.46
CA SER A 149 -2.22 -5.40 0.26
C SER A 149 -0.99 -5.03 -0.57
N ASP A 150 -0.76 -5.76 -1.66
CA ASP A 150 0.17 -5.38 -2.74
C ASP A 150 1.67 -5.20 -2.42
N PHE A 151 2.12 -5.55 -1.20
CA PHE A 151 3.55 -5.71 -0.90
C PHE A 151 4.26 -6.67 -1.87
N GLY A 152 5.45 -6.26 -2.35
CA GLY A 152 6.26 -7.00 -3.31
C GLY A 152 5.70 -7.03 -4.74
N LEU A 153 4.59 -6.33 -5.01
CA LEU A 153 3.99 -6.22 -6.34
C LEU A 153 4.25 -4.87 -7.01
N SER A 154 4.68 -3.86 -6.27
CA SER A 154 5.07 -2.57 -6.85
C SER A 154 6.34 -2.67 -7.69
N ALA A 155 7.30 -3.51 -7.29
CA ALA A 155 8.47 -3.81 -8.10
C ALA A 155 8.10 -4.37 -9.49
N LEU A 156 7.00 -5.14 -9.56
CA LEU A 156 6.44 -5.61 -10.82
C LEU A 156 5.82 -4.47 -11.64
N GLN A 157 5.13 -3.53 -10.99
CA GLN A 157 4.44 -2.42 -11.65
C GLN A 157 5.42 -1.34 -12.16
N GLN A 158 6.45 -1.00 -11.38
CA GLN A 158 7.49 -0.04 -11.77
C GLN A 158 8.23 -0.49 -13.03
N GLN A 159 8.42 -1.80 -13.23
CA GLN A 159 9.01 -2.35 -14.45
C GLN A 159 8.14 -2.18 -15.70
N GLN A 160 6.82 -2.12 -15.54
CA GLN A 160 5.91 -1.92 -16.67
C GLN A 160 5.88 -0.48 -17.15
N GLN A 161 6.05 0.47 -16.22
CA GLN A 161 6.05 1.89 -16.53
C GLN A 161 7.41 2.33 -17.09
N GLY A 162 8.52 1.71 -16.69
CA GLY A 162 9.86 2.11 -17.09
C GLY A 162 10.37 3.29 -16.24
N ALA A 163 11.68 3.34 -15.99
CA ALA A 163 12.28 4.25 -15.00
C ALA A 163 12.03 5.75 -15.26
N GLY A 164 11.68 6.15 -16.50
CA GLY A 164 11.39 7.53 -16.86
C GLY A 164 9.90 7.88 -17.01
N LEU A 165 8.99 6.94 -16.77
CA LEU A 165 7.54 7.09 -17.00
C LEU A 165 6.68 6.93 -15.73
N LEU A 166 7.32 6.93 -14.55
CA LEU A 166 6.61 7.09 -13.26
C LEU A 166 5.77 8.37 -13.22
N HIS A 167 6.02 9.31 -14.13
CA HIS A 167 5.33 10.59 -14.30
C HIS A 167 4.04 10.54 -15.10
N THR A 168 3.71 9.44 -15.78
CA THR A 168 2.56 9.43 -16.68
C THR A 168 1.62 8.24 -16.47
N THR A 169 0.39 8.59 -16.08
CA THR A 169 -0.90 7.96 -16.48
C THR A 169 -1.57 6.90 -15.60
N SER A 170 -1.17 6.58 -14.37
CA SER A 170 -1.99 5.68 -13.52
C SER A 170 -1.87 5.83 -11.98
N GLY A 171 -1.02 6.72 -11.46
CA GLY A 171 -0.86 6.93 -10.02
C GLY A 171 -1.61 8.17 -9.54
N THR A 172 -2.01 8.16 -8.26
CA THR A 172 -2.47 9.36 -7.54
C THR A 172 -1.21 10.02 -6.95
N PRO A 173 -0.60 11.03 -7.61
CA PRO A 173 0.71 11.59 -7.22
C PRO A 173 0.75 12.17 -5.81
N ASN A 174 -0.41 12.41 -5.20
CA ASN A 174 -0.58 13.01 -3.89
C ASN A 174 0.03 12.18 -2.74
N TYR A 175 0.33 10.89 -2.95
CA TYR A 175 0.96 10.00 -1.96
C TYR A 175 2.45 9.75 -2.20
N VAL A 176 2.99 10.27 -3.33
CA VAL A 176 4.35 10.00 -3.79
C VAL A 176 5.33 10.98 -3.14
N ALA A 177 6.47 10.47 -2.69
CA ALA A 177 7.54 11.25 -2.08
C ALA A 177 8.25 12.14 -3.12
N PRO A 178 8.76 13.32 -2.74
CA PRO A 178 9.39 14.27 -3.68
C PRO A 178 10.60 13.69 -4.42
N GLU A 179 11.38 12.80 -3.80
CA GLU A 179 12.52 12.15 -4.43
C GLU A 179 12.10 11.20 -5.56
N LEU A 180 10.91 10.61 -5.51
CA LEU A 180 10.36 9.80 -6.60
C LEU A 180 9.98 10.66 -7.81
N LEU A 181 9.76 11.96 -7.63
CA LEU A 181 9.49 12.90 -8.72
C LEU A 181 10.77 13.32 -9.45
N SER A 182 11.95 13.22 -8.81
CA SER A 182 13.20 13.82 -9.31
C SER A 182 14.09 12.90 -10.17
N ASN A 183 13.62 11.70 -10.54
CA ASN A 183 14.29 10.75 -11.45
C ASN A 183 15.71 10.30 -11.02
N GLN A 184 16.13 10.59 -9.79
CA GLN A 184 17.34 10.04 -9.20
C GLN A 184 16.98 8.80 -8.38
N GLY A 185 17.90 7.83 -8.26
CA GLY A 185 17.64 6.60 -7.50
C GLY A 185 17.09 6.91 -6.11
N PHE A 186 16.00 6.25 -5.72
CA PHE A 186 15.26 6.57 -4.50
C PHE A 186 15.46 5.52 -3.40
N ASP A 187 15.35 5.95 -2.15
CA ASP A 187 15.28 5.04 -1.00
C ASP A 187 13.82 4.57 -0.82
N GLY A 188 13.58 3.27 -1.08
CA GLY A 188 12.25 2.69 -0.96
C GLY A 188 11.66 2.77 0.45
N ALA A 189 12.51 2.82 1.49
CA ALA A 189 12.07 2.99 2.86
C ALA A 189 11.57 4.42 3.13
N ALA A 190 12.32 5.43 2.69
CA ALA A 190 11.93 6.84 2.83
C ALA A 190 10.61 7.13 2.09
N ALA A 191 10.47 6.59 0.88
CA ALA A 191 9.25 6.73 0.09
C ALA A 191 8.02 6.16 0.81
N ASP A 192 8.11 4.96 1.39
CA ASP A 192 7.00 4.36 2.13
C ASP A 192 6.66 5.16 3.40
N VAL A 193 7.67 5.71 4.09
CA VAL A 193 7.47 6.56 5.27
C VAL A 193 6.72 7.84 4.91
N TRP A 194 7.09 8.50 3.80
CA TRP A 194 6.35 9.65 3.29
C TRP A 194 4.88 9.31 3.01
N SER A 195 4.63 8.23 2.27
CA SER A 195 3.26 7.77 1.99
C SER A 195 2.47 7.47 3.26
N CYS A 196 3.09 6.88 4.29
CA CYS A 196 2.47 6.70 5.60
C CYS A 196 2.07 8.04 6.25
N GLY A 197 2.90 9.07 6.14
CA GLY A 197 2.60 10.43 6.61
C GLY A 197 1.39 11.04 5.91
N VAL A 198 1.32 10.90 4.58
CA VAL A 198 0.16 11.34 3.79
C VAL A 198 -1.11 10.59 4.23
N ILE A 199 -1.03 9.27 4.40
CA ILE A 199 -2.15 8.45 4.88
C ILE A 199 -2.62 8.91 6.27
N LEU A 200 -1.70 9.14 7.22
CA LEU A 200 -2.02 9.64 8.55
C LEU A 200 -2.74 10.99 8.49
N PHE A 201 -2.25 11.91 7.64
CA PHE A 201 -2.92 13.18 7.43
C PHE A 201 -4.35 12.96 6.92
N VAL A 202 -4.53 12.14 5.87
CA VAL A 202 -5.82 11.87 5.24
C VAL A 202 -6.82 11.28 6.22
N ILE A 203 -6.45 10.27 7.01
CA ILE A 203 -7.38 9.62 7.95
C ILE A 203 -7.82 10.57 9.08
N MET A 204 -6.98 11.54 9.44
CA MET A 204 -7.27 12.54 10.48
C MET A 204 -7.99 13.80 9.95
N ALA A 205 -7.65 14.24 8.75
CA ALA A 205 -8.15 15.48 8.15
C ALA A 205 -9.42 15.27 7.31
N GLY A 206 -9.54 14.10 6.67
CA GLY A 206 -10.60 13.83 5.69
C GLY A 206 -10.28 14.32 4.28
N TYR A 207 -9.10 14.88 4.06
CA TYR A 207 -8.65 15.42 2.78
C TYR A 207 -7.12 15.28 2.63
N LEU A 208 -6.61 15.46 1.41
CA LEU A 208 -5.20 15.31 1.08
C LEU A 208 -4.35 16.50 1.59
N PRO A 209 -3.11 16.27 2.09
CA PRO A 209 -2.22 17.37 2.49
C PRO A 209 -1.74 18.19 1.28
N PHE A 210 -1.58 17.53 0.14
CA PHE A 210 -1.19 18.12 -1.14
C PHE A 210 -2.25 17.77 -2.17
N ASP A 211 -2.98 18.77 -2.66
CA ASP A 211 -4.00 18.59 -3.71
C ASP A 211 -4.07 19.84 -4.56
N GLU A 212 -4.00 19.65 -5.87
CA GLU A 212 -4.05 20.69 -6.90
C GLU A 212 -4.56 20.11 -8.21
N ILE A 213 -5.17 20.98 -9.03
CA ILE A 213 -5.71 20.58 -10.34
C ILE A 213 -4.58 20.35 -11.34
N ASP A 214 -3.53 21.17 -11.30
CA ASP A 214 -2.40 21.08 -12.22
C ASP A 214 -1.20 20.38 -11.58
N LEU A 215 -0.63 19.41 -12.33
CA LEU A 215 0.52 18.63 -11.87
C LEU A 215 1.76 19.48 -11.51
N PRO A 216 2.12 20.55 -12.24
CA PRO A 216 3.26 21.38 -11.87
C PRO A 216 3.10 22.03 -10.48
N THR A 217 1.92 22.57 -10.16
CA THR A 217 1.66 23.17 -8.85
C THR A 217 1.58 22.10 -7.76
N LEU A 218 0.98 20.94 -8.05
CA LEU A 218 1.00 19.80 -7.14
C LEU A 218 2.44 19.38 -6.79
N TYR A 219 3.29 19.20 -7.79
CA TYR A 219 4.69 18.82 -7.60
C TYR A 219 5.47 19.87 -6.84
N LYS A 220 5.21 21.16 -7.10
CA LYS A 220 5.80 22.24 -6.31
C LYS A 220 5.39 22.14 -4.84
N LYS A 221 4.10 21.95 -4.54
CA LYS A 221 3.62 21.77 -3.16
C LYS A 221 4.24 20.56 -2.47
N ILE A 222 4.39 19.44 -3.17
CA ILE A 222 5.02 18.22 -2.65
C ILE A 222 6.50 18.47 -2.34
N ASN A 223 7.24 19.07 -3.28
CA ASN A 223 8.67 19.37 -3.13
C ASN A 223 8.95 20.40 -2.01
N ASP A 224 8.06 21.37 -1.85
CA ASP A 224 8.17 22.40 -0.81
C ASP A 224 7.56 21.93 0.53
N ALA A 225 6.99 20.72 0.59
CA ALA A 225 6.15 20.22 1.68
C ALA A 225 5.13 21.26 2.19
N GLN A 226 4.47 21.93 1.25
CA GLN A 226 3.53 23.00 1.53
C GLN A 226 2.14 22.43 1.88
N PHE A 227 1.89 22.19 3.16
CA PHE A 227 0.59 21.78 3.69
C PHE A 227 0.25 22.50 5.00
N SER A 228 -0.99 22.39 5.47
CA SER A 228 -1.41 22.95 6.76
C SER A 228 -2.26 21.95 7.53
N CYS A 229 -1.86 21.66 8.77
CA CYS A 229 -2.65 20.81 9.65
C CYS A 229 -3.91 21.55 10.12
N PRO A 230 -5.09 20.91 10.10
CA PRO A 230 -6.31 21.48 10.66
C PRO A 230 -6.18 21.93 12.13
N PHE A 231 -7.05 22.87 12.53
CA PHE A 231 -7.08 23.36 13.91
C PHE A 231 -7.40 22.25 14.93
N TRP A 232 -8.17 21.22 14.54
CA TRP A 232 -8.55 20.10 15.40
C TRP A 232 -7.47 19.04 15.60
N PHE A 233 -6.32 19.13 14.92
CA PHE A 233 -5.20 18.24 15.21
C PHE A 233 -4.56 18.64 16.55
N SER A 234 -4.31 17.67 17.42
CA SER A 234 -3.52 17.88 18.63
C SER A 234 -2.03 18.08 18.29
N SER A 235 -1.23 18.55 19.25
CA SER A 235 0.19 18.89 19.04
C SER A 235 1.04 17.67 18.65
N GLY A 236 0.75 16.49 19.19
CA GLY A 236 1.49 15.25 18.92
C GLY A 236 1.45 14.83 17.45
N PRO A 237 0.26 14.55 16.88
CA PRO A 237 0.09 14.25 15.45
C PRO A 237 0.61 15.35 14.52
N LYS A 238 0.43 16.64 14.86
CA LYS A 238 1.02 17.74 14.07
C LYS A 238 2.54 17.61 13.98
N SER A 239 3.21 17.46 15.12
CA SER A 239 4.67 17.31 15.19
C SER A 239 5.13 16.06 14.44
N LEU A 240 4.40 14.96 14.55
CA LEU A 240 4.73 13.71 13.86
C LEU A 240 4.62 13.85 12.33
N ILE A 241 3.52 14.40 11.83
CA ILE A 241 3.29 14.58 10.39
C ILE A 241 4.31 15.55 9.79
N GLN A 242 4.61 16.66 10.47
CA GLN A 242 5.65 17.61 10.02
C GLN A 242 7.04 16.99 9.94
N LYS A 243 7.36 16.05 10.83
CA LYS A 243 8.61 15.31 10.79
C LYS A 243 8.64 14.28 9.65
N ILE A 244 7.53 13.57 9.42
CA ILE A 244 7.44 12.55 8.36
C ILE A 244 7.43 13.19 6.97
N LEU A 245 6.65 14.26 6.79
CA LEU A 245 6.53 15.01 5.54
C LEU A 245 7.62 16.09 5.41
N ASP A 246 8.85 15.72 5.73
CA ASP A 246 10.04 16.52 5.45
C ASP A 246 10.52 16.19 4.03
N PRO A 247 10.62 17.16 3.12
CA PRO A 247 10.97 16.89 1.72
C PRO A 247 12.44 16.48 1.54
N ASN A 248 13.27 16.60 2.58
CA ASN A 248 14.65 16.14 2.55
C ASN A 248 14.75 14.67 3.02
N PRO A 249 15.02 13.70 2.13
CA PRO A 249 15.04 12.28 2.48
C PRO A 249 16.15 11.93 3.50
N ILE A 250 17.19 12.77 3.64
CA ILE A 250 18.27 12.57 4.61
C ILE A 250 17.78 12.81 6.05
N THR A 251 16.90 13.80 6.26
CA THR A 251 16.30 14.09 7.57
C THR A 251 15.11 13.19 7.88
N VAL A 252 14.49 12.57 6.86
CA VAL A 252 13.51 11.47 6.98
C VAL A 252 14.13 10.16 7.52
N SER A 253 15.39 10.19 8.00
CA SER A 253 16.02 9.15 8.85
C SER A 253 15.31 8.89 10.19
N ILE A 254 14.07 9.38 10.32
CA ILE A 254 13.03 8.90 11.22
C ILE A 254 12.79 7.39 11.10
N PHE A 255 13.31 6.71 10.07
CA PHE A 255 13.38 5.25 10.01
C PHE A 255 13.79 4.61 11.35
N ASN A 256 14.87 5.09 11.98
CA ASN A 256 15.31 4.57 13.28
C ASN A 256 14.44 5.05 14.47
N LEU A 257 13.66 6.12 14.28
CA LEU A 257 12.77 6.66 15.30
C LEU A 257 11.40 5.97 15.28
N LEU A 258 10.74 5.84 14.12
CA LEU A 258 9.44 5.15 13.97
C LEU A 258 9.54 3.63 14.22
N PHE A 259 10.67 3.00 13.84
CA PHE A 259 10.81 1.54 13.83
C PHE A 259 11.68 0.97 14.96
N SER A 260 12.18 1.82 15.87
CA SER A 260 12.76 1.35 17.13
C SER A 260 11.64 0.87 18.06
N SER A 261 11.86 -0.24 18.76
CA SER A 261 10.95 -0.83 19.76
C SER A 261 10.58 0.10 20.94
N ARG A 262 11.04 1.35 20.91
CA ARG A 262 10.79 2.41 21.89
C ARG A 262 9.78 3.48 21.47
N PHE A 263 9.07 3.33 20.34
CA PHE A 263 8.06 4.32 19.95
C PHE A 263 6.74 4.22 20.74
N ASN A 264 6.82 4.60 22.02
CA ASN A 264 5.72 5.10 22.85
C ASN A 264 5.52 6.61 22.64
N LEU A 265 5.71 7.13 21.42
CA LEU A 265 5.60 8.58 21.17
C LEU A 265 4.14 9.06 21.16
N PHE A 266 3.18 8.14 21.03
CA PHE A 266 1.77 8.41 21.30
C PHE A 266 1.36 8.22 22.78
N GLU A 267 2.14 7.51 23.60
CA GLU A 267 1.88 7.44 25.06
C GLU A 267 2.48 8.62 25.83
N ARG A 268 3.48 9.30 25.26
CA ARG A 268 4.16 10.44 25.90
C ARG A 268 3.47 11.80 25.69
N CYS A 269 2.35 11.84 24.97
CA CYS A 269 1.52 13.02 24.85
C CYS A 269 0.34 12.92 25.84
N HIS A 270 0.66 13.12 27.12
CA HIS A 270 -0.30 13.46 28.16
C HIS A 270 -0.04 14.90 28.62
#